data_AF-A0A327ZN70-F1
#
_entry.id   AF-A0A327ZN70-F1
#
_cell.length_a   1.000
_cell.length_b   1.000
_cell.length_c   1.000
_cell.angle_alpha   90.00
_cell.angle_beta   90.00
_cell.angle_gamma   90.00
#
_symmetry.space_group_name_H-M   'P 1'
#
loop_
_entity.id
_entity.type
_entity.pdbx_description
1 polymer ?
#
loop_
_entity_poly.entity_id
_entity_poly.type
_entity_poly.pdbx_seq_one_letter_code
_entity_poly.pdbx_strand_id
1 'polypeptide(L)'
;MTNELNIDIKAQEEKKKLVAEKFNNNTLDMYLSALSKEALKNICRNLGIKGYSSKNKEDLISLITEAYFADDQMLDKMLKTYDSDFKVVLDDITAQEKNYMVYHHDIPDEVFLFYADDTELLFIPKDVKAHFIKYKQAHPVFKEEIDKIHFYRSALNLYGFVTLKHLAVLKERYFNVQMTEDEIREELIDVMPEYEALIKGGSVKHKELSNIDIDLKALTEQKDYYIPEYEDYKLYTEHFYVEPTQEIKHLVEYIEAGITEDFQGTDTGKLIVNTILFGLRANETPAQILLHIDNVEQNGFVKFDDREKLTELIAAALNTARLWTLNGHTRNEVQSKVHIEQGQSQVQRQAPAQTVKKKKPVQVKRKTKKRGKNRNVAHLARLNKQ
;
A
#
# COMPACT_ATOMS: atom_id res chain seq x y z
N MET A 1 8.25 30.52 24.97
CA MET A 1 8.07 29.78 23.70
C MET A 1 7.33 28.47 23.92
N THR A 2 7.66 27.62 24.90
CA THR A 2 6.91 26.37 25.21
C THR A 2 5.45 26.57 25.67
N ASN A 3 5.13 27.68 26.36
CA ASN A 3 3.75 27.97 26.75
C ASN A 3 2.85 28.47 25.60
N GLU A 4 3.41 29.08 24.56
CA GLU A 4 2.63 29.59 23.42
C GLU A 4 2.34 28.47 22.41
N LEU A 5 3.27 27.53 22.21
CA LEU A 5 3.05 26.37 21.33
C LEU A 5 2.13 25.29 21.95
N ASN A 6 2.21 25.04 23.27
CA ASN A 6 1.26 24.14 23.95
C ASN A 6 -0.20 24.65 23.93
N ILE A 7 -0.38 25.96 23.76
CA ILE A 7 -1.69 26.56 23.52
C ILE A 7 -2.14 26.26 22.08
N ASP A 8 -1.23 26.18 21.11
CA ASP A 8 -1.52 25.99 19.68
C ASP A 8 -2.04 24.58 19.37
N ILE A 9 -1.45 23.50 19.89
CA ILE A 9 -1.94 22.12 19.65
C ILE A 9 -3.32 21.89 20.26
N LYS A 10 -3.51 22.29 21.53
CA LYS A 10 -4.81 22.19 22.18
C LYS A 10 -5.85 23.04 21.45
N ALA A 11 -5.45 24.21 20.97
CA ALA A 11 -6.30 25.03 20.12
C ALA A 11 -6.60 24.35 18.78
N GLN A 12 -5.66 23.61 18.18
CA GLN A 12 -5.89 22.85 16.94
C GLN A 12 -6.84 21.66 17.15
N GLU A 13 -6.70 20.89 18.23
CA GLU A 13 -7.62 19.79 18.55
C GLU A 13 -9.01 20.32 18.95
N GLU A 14 -9.06 21.42 19.71
CA GLU A 14 -10.31 22.12 20.01
C GLU A 14 -10.94 22.69 18.74
N LYS A 15 -10.15 23.25 17.82
CA LYS A 15 -10.59 23.70 16.50
C LYS A 15 -11.15 22.53 15.69
N LYS A 16 -10.44 21.39 15.60
CA LYS A 16 -10.93 20.16 14.93
C LYS A 16 -12.28 19.74 15.50
N LYS A 17 -12.44 19.74 16.83
CA LYS A 17 -13.70 19.42 17.50
C LYS A 17 -14.83 20.40 17.16
N LEU A 18 -14.56 21.70 17.22
CA LEU A 18 -15.54 22.74 16.88
C LEU A 18 -15.94 22.68 15.39
N VAL A 19 -14.98 22.46 14.50
CA VAL A 19 -15.22 22.27 13.06
C VAL A 19 -16.05 21.00 12.83
N ALA A 20 -15.70 19.89 13.47
CA ALA A 20 -16.48 18.66 13.43
C ALA A 20 -17.94 18.89 13.89
N GLU A 21 -18.16 19.50 15.05
CA GLU A 21 -19.50 19.79 15.57
C GLU A 21 -20.31 20.69 14.62
N LYS A 22 -19.66 21.69 14.02
CA LYS A 22 -20.30 22.65 13.11
C LYS A 22 -20.69 22.04 11.76
N PHE A 23 -19.85 21.16 11.20
CA PHE A 23 -20.01 20.68 9.83
C PHE A 23 -20.55 19.25 9.69
N ASN A 24 -20.53 18.44 10.76
CA ASN A 24 -20.94 17.04 10.72
C ASN A 24 -22.37 16.80 10.22
N ASN A 25 -23.30 17.76 10.28
CA ASN A 25 -24.70 17.50 9.88
C ASN A 25 -25.23 18.47 8.82
N ASN A 26 -24.33 18.98 7.98
CA ASN A 26 -24.67 19.88 6.87
C ASN A 26 -25.16 19.14 5.63
N THR A 27 -25.90 19.86 4.80
CA THR A 27 -26.45 19.40 3.52
C THR A 27 -25.53 19.77 2.36
N LEU A 28 -25.75 19.14 1.21
CA LEU A 28 -25.04 19.44 -0.02
C LEU A 28 -25.18 20.91 -0.41
N ASP A 29 -26.39 21.45 -0.30
CA ASP A 29 -26.71 22.85 -0.58
C ASP A 29 -25.85 23.83 0.24
N MET A 30 -25.60 23.53 1.52
CA MET A 30 -24.73 24.34 2.36
C MET A 30 -23.30 24.33 1.85
N TYR A 31 -22.73 23.15 1.57
CA TYR A 31 -21.38 23.04 1.01
C TYR A 31 -21.26 23.81 -0.31
N LEU A 32 -22.19 23.61 -1.25
CA LEU A 32 -22.19 24.30 -2.54
C LEU A 32 -22.33 25.83 -2.38
N SER A 33 -23.04 26.28 -1.35
CA SER A 33 -23.15 27.70 -1.01
C SER A 33 -21.81 28.34 -0.58
N ALA A 34 -20.83 27.56 -0.12
CA ALA A 34 -19.49 28.07 0.17
C ALA A 34 -18.63 28.24 -1.10
N LEU A 35 -18.93 27.52 -2.17
CA LEU A 35 -18.16 27.55 -3.42
C LEU A 35 -18.39 28.85 -4.23
N SER A 36 -17.40 29.18 -5.06
CA SER A 36 -17.56 30.29 -6.01
C SER A 36 -18.55 29.95 -7.13
N LYS A 37 -19.15 30.96 -7.77
CA LYS A 37 -20.03 30.74 -8.93
C LYS A 37 -19.31 29.97 -10.05
N GLU A 38 -18.02 30.23 -10.26
CA GLU A 38 -17.25 29.53 -11.30
C GLU A 38 -16.99 28.07 -10.92
N ALA A 39 -16.70 27.77 -9.65
CA ALA A 39 -16.57 26.40 -9.17
C ALA A 39 -17.87 25.60 -9.38
N LEU A 40 -19.04 26.18 -9.08
CA LEU A 40 -20.34 25.54 -9.36
C LEU A 40 -20.58 25.30 -10.85
N LYS A 41 -20.13 26.22 -11.73
CA LYS A 41 -20.17 26.00 -13.17
C LYS A 41 -19.22 24.89 -13.63
N ASN A 42 -18.06 24.75 -12.98
CA ASN A 42 -17.12 23.67 -13.23
C ASN A 42 -17.72 22.31 -12.85
N ILE A 43 -18.34 22.22 -11.67
CA ILE A 43 -19.10 21.04 -11.25
C ILE A 43 -20.16 20.67 -12.30
N CYS A 44 -20.98 21.63 -12.72
CA CYS A 44 -21.97 21.38 -13.78
C CYS A 44 -21.33 20.86 -15.08
N ARG A 45 -20.21 21.44 -15.51
CA ARG A 45 -19.51 21.05 -16.73
C ARG A 45 -18.98 19.62 -16.65
N ASN A 46 -18.31 19.29 -15.55
CA ASN A 46 -17.65 18.00 -15.34
C ASN A 46 -18.68 16.88 -15.17
N LEU A 47 -19.76 17.16 -14.42
CA LEU A 47 -20.88 16.23 -14.27
C LEU A 47 -21.80 16.20 -15.50
N GLY A 48 -21.64 17.11 -16.48
CA GLY A 48 -22.41 17.13 -17.72
C GLY A 48 -23.84 17.67 -17.57
N ILE A 49 -24.10 18.41 -16.49
CA ILE A 49 -25.36 19.12 -16.25
C ILE A 49 -25.50 20.22 -17.31
N LYS A 50 -26.67 20.31 -17.96
CA LYS A 50 -26.95 21.31 -19.02
C LYS A 50 -27.68 22.54 -18.45
N GLY A 51 -27.63 23.66 -19.17
CA GLY A 51 -28.41 24.86 -18.82
C GLY A 51 -27.84 25.72 -17.68
N TYR A 52 -26.57 25.52 -17.31
CA TYR A 52 -25.93 26.19 -16.18
C TYR A 52 -25.35 27.59 -16.51
N SER A 53 -25.04 27.88 -17.78
CA SER A 53 -24.15 29.00 -18.14
C SER A 53 -24.68 30.39 -17.74
N SER A 54 -26.00 30.62 -17.81
CA SER A 54 -26.66 31.88 -17.48
C SER A 54 -27.19 31.97 -16.05
N LYS A 55 -27.18 30.87 -15.30
CA LYS A 55 -27.77 30.79 -13.96
C LYS A 55 -27.02 31.64 -12.93
N ASN A 56 -27.74 32.13 -11.93
CA ASN A 56 -27.13 32.76 -10.74
C ASN A 56 -26.57 31.67 -9.79
N LYS A 57 -25.99 32.06 -8.65
CA LYS A 57 -25.37 31.09 -7.72
C LYS A 57 -26.41 30.14 -7.12
N GLU A 58 -27.54 30.65 -6.63
CA GLU A 58 -28.63 29.85 -6.03
C GLU A 58 -29.22 28.88 -7.07
N ASP A 59 -29.51 29.36 -8.28
CA ASP A 59 -30.02 28.54 -9.38
C ASP A 59 -29.06 27.40 -9.78
N LEU A 60 -27.74 27.63 -9.67
CA LEU A 60 -26.73 26.61 -9.92
C LEU A 60 -26.74 25.55 -8.83
N ILE A 61 -26.87 25.96 -7.56
CA ILE A 61 -26.91 25.04 -6.44
C ILE A 61 -28.17 24.16 -6.51
N SER A 62 -29.34 24.75 -6.79
CA SER A 62 -30.57 23.99 -7.02
C SER A 62 -30.42 23.03 -8.19
N LEU A 63 -29.81 23.47 -9.30
CA LEU A 63 -29.60 22.61 -10.46
C LEU A 63 -28.68 21.41 -10.15
N ILE A 64 -27.62 21.60 -9.37
CA ILE A 64 -26.70 20.53 -8.97
C ILE A 64 -27.40 19.56 -8.00
N THR A 65 -28.09 20.08 -6.99
CA THR A 65 -28.76 19.23 -5.99
C THR A 65 -29.92 18.44 -6.60
N GLU A 66 -30.75 19.06 -7.44
CA GLU A 66 -31.81 18.37 -8.18
C GLU A 66 -31.26 17.29 -9.09
N ALA A 67 -30.17 17.56 -9.82
CA ALA A 67 -29.55 16.58 -10.71
C ALA A 67 -28.92 15.41 -9.94
N TYR A 68 -28.25 15.69 -8.82
CA TYR A 68 -27.58 14.67 -8.02
C TYR A 68 -28.56 13.72 -7.32
N PHE A 69 -29.68 14.24 -6.82
CA PHE A 69 -30.65 13.44 -6.06
C PHE A 69 -31.82 12.90 -6.90
N ALA A 70 -31.84 13.15 -8.23
CA ALA A 70 -32.93 12.73 -9.10
C ALA A 70 -33.00 11.19 -9.23
N ASP A 71 -31.84 10.58 -9.46
CA ASP A 71 -31.63 9.15 -9.62
C ASP A 71 -30.14 8.83 -9.40
N ASP A 72 -29.77 7.56 -9.61
CA ASP A 72 -28.40 7.08 -9.37
C ASP A 72 -27.43 7.35 -10.53
N GLN A 73 -27.86 7.94 -11.65
CA GLN A 73 -27.01 8.10 -12.85
C GLN A 73 -25.80 9.00 -12.59
N MET A 74 -25.96 10.04 -11.77
CA MET A 74 -24.86 10.93 -11.44
C MET A 74 -23.82 10.23 -10.58
N LEU A 75 -24.26 9.46 -9.58
CA LEU A 75 -23.39 8.60 -8.78
C LEU A 75 -22.65 7.58 -9.65
N ASP A 76 -23.35 6.87 -10.53
CA ASP A 76 -22.73 5.91 -11.46
C ASP A 76 -21.64 6.57 -12.31
N LYS A 77 -21.91 7.76 -12.83
CA LYS A 77 -20.93 8.52 -13.62
C LYS A 77 -19.72 8.91 -12.78
N MET A 78 -19.93 9.39 -11.57
CA MET A 78 -18.86 9.77 -10.65
C MET A 78 -17.98 8.56 -10.32
N LEU A 79 -18.57 7.45 -9.88
CA LEU A 79 -17.85 6.23 -9.53
C LEU A 79 -17.07 5.66 -10.72
N LYS A 80 -17.55 5.80 -11.96
CA LYS A 80 -16.81 5.39 -13.16
C LYS A 80 -15.70 6.34 -13.59
N THR A 81 -15.75 7.60 -13.17
CA THR A 81 -14.80 8.63 -13.60
C THR A 81 -13.56 8.69 -12.72
N TYR A 82 -13.73 8.45 -11.42
CA TYR A 82 -12.64 8.55 -10.44
C TYR A 82 -11.97 7.20 -10.18
N ASP A 83 -10.76 7.26 -9.64
CA ASP A 83 -9.93 6.10 -9.33
C ASP A 83 -10.52 5.23 -8.21
N SER A 84 -9.86 4.09 -7.96
CA SER A 84 -10.29 3.19 -6.90
C SER A 84 -10.17 3.81 -5.49
N ASP A 85 -9.25 4.75 -5.26
CA ASP A 85 -9.04 5.41 -3.95
C ASP A 85 -10.28 6.18 -3.55
N PHE A 86 -10.86 6.91 -4.50
CA PHE A 86 -12.09 7.63 -4.27
C PHE A 86 -13.26 6.72 -3.85
N LYS A 87 -13.44 5.58 -4.53
CA LYS A 87 -14.51 4.63 -4.22
C LYS A 87 -14.40 4.10 -2.79
N VAL A 88 -13.18 3.78 -2.35
CA VAL A 88 -12.90 3.29 -1.00
C VAL A 88 -13.15 4.39 0.03
N VAL A 89 -12.70 5.62 -0.20
CA VAL A 89 -12.96 6.76 0.70
C VAL A 89 -14.45 6.99 0.90
N LEU A 90 -15.24 6.94 -0.18
CA LEU A 90 -16.69 7.02 -0.07
C LEU A 90 -17.29 5.87 0.74
N ASP A 91 -16.85 4.63 0.52
CA ASP A 91 -17.34 3.49 1.30
C ASP A 91 -17.01 3.64 2.79
N ASP A 92 -15.78 4.02 3.11
CA ASP A 92 -15.26 4.20 4.47
C ASP A 92 -16.00 5.32 5.22
N ILE A 93 -16.10 6.52 4.64
CA ILE A 93 -16.76 7.66 5.30
C ILE A 93 -18.26 7.39 5.49
N THR A 94 -18.87 6.62 4.60
CA THR A 94 -20.29 6.27 4.70
C THR A 94 -20.56 5.14 5.68
N ALA A 95 -19.57 4.29 5.97
CA ALA A 95 -19.65 3.25 6.99
C ALA A 95 -19.52 3.79 8.43
N GLN A 96 -18.93 4.96 8.61
CA GLN A 96 -18.79 5.60 9.93
C GLN A 96 -20.12 6.18 10.44
N GLU A 97 -20.30 6.31 11.76
CA GLU A 97 -21.45 7.04 12.33
C GLU A 97 -21.36 8.54 12.03
N LYS A 98 -20.13 9.08 12.12
CA LYS A 98 -19.80 10.47 11.83
C LYS A 98 -19.86 10.71 10.32
N ASN A 99 -20.07 11.97 9.93
CA ASN A 99 -20.07 12.40 8.53
C ASN A 99 -18.76 13.10 8.18
N TYR A 100 -17.67 12.69 8.84
CA TYR A 100 -16.32 13.15 8.55
C TYR A 100 -15.32 12.08 8.92
N MET A 101 -14.14 12.15 8.31
CA MET A 101 -12.96 11.37 8.67
C MET A 101 -11.70 12.21 8.51
N VAL A 102 -10.59 11.77 9.09
CA VAL A 102 -9.28 12.36 8.81
C VAL A 102 -8.81 11.83 7.46
N TYR A 103 -8.44 12.73 6.54
CA TYR A 103 -7.98 12.37 5.21
C TYR A 103 -7.00 13.42 4.67
N HIS A 104 -5.91 12.98 4.05
CA HIS A 104 -4.74 13.82 3.72
C HIS A 104 -4.48 13.99 2.21
N HIS A 105 -5.42 13.60 1.35
CA HIS A 105 -5.27 13.77 -0.10
C HIS A 105 -6.31 14.73 -0.66
N ASP A 106 -5.94 15.37 -1.77
CA ASP A 106 -6.86 16.25 -2.49
C ASP A 106 -8.09 15.48 -2.97
N ILE A 107 -9.24 16.13 -2.84
CA ILE A 107 -10.52 15.58 -3.27
C ILE A 107 -11.20 16.56 -4.25
N PRO A 108 -11.61 16.12 -5.45
CA PRO A 108 -12.31 16.97 -6.42
C PRO A 108 -13.68 17.44 -5.92
N ASP A 109 -14.08 18.69 -6.23
CA ASP A 109 -15.38 19.23 -5.77
C ASP A 109 -16.59 18.44 -6.29
N GLU A 110 -16.48 17.78 -7.44
CA GLU A 110 -17.58 17.01 -8.04
C GLU A 110 -17.94 15.76 -7.26
N VAL A 111 -17.09 15.34 -6.32
CA VAL A 111 -17.38 14.19 -5.48
C VAL A 111 -18.18 14.52 -4.23
N PHE A 112 -18.46 15.79 -4.02
CA PHE A 112 -19.28 16.28 -2.91
C PHE A 112 -18.77 15.86 -1.53
N LEU A 113 -17.46 15.69 -1.42
CA LEU A 113 -16.74 15.63 -0.16
C LEU A 113 -15.92 16.92 -0.05
N PHE A 114 -15.73 17.44 1.16
CA PHE A 114 -15.10 18.75 1.30
C PHE A 114 -14.33 18.94 2.59
N TYR A 115 -13.31 19.79 2.52
CA TYR A 115 -12.62 20.34 3.67
C TYR A 115 -13.28 21.67 4.07
N ALA A 116 -13.73 21.77 5.31
CA ALA A 116 -14.48 22.93 5.79
C ALA A 116 -13.58 24.08 6.29
N ASP A 117 -12.31 23.77 6.56
CA ASP A 117 -11.28 24.66 7.09
C ASP A 117 -9.90 24.05 6.74
N ASP A 118 -8.81 24.65 7.18
CA ASP A 118 -7.44 24.10 7.11
C ASP A 118 -7.21 22.81 7.94
N THR A 119 -8.28 22.26 8.52
CA THR A 119 -8.25 20.98 9.23
C THR A 119 -8.14 19.82 8.25
N GLU A 120 -7.49 18.72 8.66
CA GLU A 120 -7.40 17.45 7.92
C GLU A 120 -8.74 16.66 7.89
N LEU A 121 -9.87 17.29 8.26
CA LEU A 121 -11.17 16.66 8.31
C LEU A 121 -11.88 16.77 6.97
N LEU A 122 -12.08 15.63 6.31
CA LEU A 122 -12.90 15.49 5.12
C LEU A 122 -14.35 15.20 5.53
N PHE A 123 -15.28 16.03 5.08
CA PHE A 123 -16.71 15.91 5.39
C PHE A 123 -17.51 15.35 4.22
N ILE A 124 -18.53 14.56 4.53
CA ILE A 124 -19.60 14.18 3.60
C ILE A 124 -20.91 14.86 4.02
N PRO A 125 -21.63 15.57 3.13
CA PRO A 125 -22.94 16.08 3.45
C PRO A 125 -23.91 14.95 3.84
N LYS A 126 -24.77 15.18 4.84
CA LYS A 126 -25.64 14.13 5.40
C LYS A 126 -26.62 13.54 4.39
N ASP A 127 -27.09 14.36 3.46
CA ASP A 127 -27.99 13.99 2.37
C ASP A 127 -27.26 13.23 1.26
N VAL A 128 -26.01 13.61 0.95
CA VAL A 128 -25.10 12.85 0.08
C VAL A 128 -24.84 11.46 0.67
N LYS A 129 -24.48 11.37 1.95
CA LYS A 129 -24.29 10.09 2.66
C LYS A 129 -25.56 9.24 2.64
N ALA A 130 -26.72 9.82 2.94
CA ALA A 130 -27.98 9.09 2.93
C ALA A 130 -28.36 8.58 1.53
N HIS A 131 -28.09 9.37 0.49
CA HIS A 131 -28.30 8.94 -0.90
C HIS A 131 -27.35 7.80 -1.28
N PHE A 132 -26.07 7.91 -0.94
CA PHE A 132 -25.08 6.86 -1.21
C PHE A 132 -25.36 5.56 -0.45
N ILE A 133 -25.83 5.63 0.81
CA ILE A 133 -26.25 4.44 1.56
C ILE A 133 -27.39 3.71 0.83
N LYS A 134 -28.37 4.44 0.29
CA LYS A 134 -29.45 3.85 -0.51
C LYS A 134 -28.92 3.26 -1.81
N TYR A 135 -28.00 3.96 -2.49
CA TYR A 135 -27.32 3.47 -3.68
C TYR A 135 -26.66 2.11 -3.42
N LYS A 136 -25.85 1.98 -2.34
CA LYS A 136 -25.19 0.72 -1.96
C LYS A 136 -26.17 -0.42 -1.70
N GLN A 137 -27.34 -0.12 -1.13
CA GLN A 137 -28.39 -1.12 -0.90
C GLN A 137 -29.05 -1.59 -2.21
N ALA A 138 -29.19 -0.69 -3.19
CA ALA A 138 -29.76 -1.01 -4.49
C ALA A 138 -28.75 -1.66 -5.46
N HIS A 139 -27.45 -1.43 -5.26
CA HIS A 139 -26.36 -1.87 -6.13
C HIS A 139 -25.38 -2.78 -5.39
N PRO A 140 -25.72 -4.06 -5.14
CA PRO A 140 -24.83 -4.99 -4.44
C PRO A 140 -23.49 -5.20 -5.15
N VAL A 141 -23.45 -4.99 -6.48
CA VAL A 141 -22.22 -5.03 -7.29
C VAL A 141 -21.16 -4.04 -6.80
N PHE A 142 -21.56 -2.89 -6.24
CA PHE A 142 -20.61 -1.94 -5.67
C PHE A 142 -19.81 -2.55 -4.51
N LYS A 143 -20.45 -3.37 -3.67
CA LYS A 143 -19.74 -4.08 -2.60
C LYS A 143 -18.75 -5.10 -3.17
N GLU A 144 -19.16 -5.86 -4.18
CA GLU A 144 -18.27 -6.82 -4.84
C GLU A 144 -17.05 -6.12 -5.46
N GLU A 145 -17.26 -4.94 -6.04
CA GLU A 145 -16.19 -4.10 -6.58
C GLU A 145 -15.23 -3.62 -5.47
N ILE A 146 -15.74 -3.12 -4.34
CA ILE A 146 -14.91 -2.73 -3.19
C ILE A 146 -14.13 -3.91 -2.64
N ASP A 147 -14.74 -5.09 -2.51
CA ASP A 147 -14.07 -6.31 -2.04
C ASP A 147 -12.92 -6.71 -2.99
N LYS A 148 -13.10 -6.54 -4.31
CA LYS A 148 -12.03 -6.75 -5.30
C LYS A 148 -10.91 -5.71 -5.18
N ILE A 149 -11.26 -4.43 -5.02
CA ILE A 149 -10.27 -3.36 -4.81
C ILE A 149 -9.43 -3.66 -3.57
N HIS A 150 -10.05 -4.04 -2.44
CA HIS A 150 -9.36 -4.44 -1.23
C HIS A 150 -8.44 -5.65 -1.45
N PHE A 151 -8.90 -6.67 -2.18
CA PHE A 151 -8.06 -7.82 -2.53
C PHE A 151 -6.78 -7.39 -3.25
N TYR A 152 -6.86 -6.56 -4.28
CA TYR A 152 -5.67 -6.15 -5.03
C TYR A 152 -4.77 -5.19 -4.22
N ARG A 153 -5.36 -4.28 -3.44
CA ARG A 153 -4.62 -3.40 -2.52
C ARG A 153 -3.82 -4.18 -1.50
N SER A 154 -4.40 -5.19 -0.88
CA SER A 154 -3.68 -6.07 0.05
C SER A 154 -2.45 -6.69 -0.59
N ALA A 155 -2.55 -7.22 -1.81
CA ALA A 155 -1.40 -7.77 -2.53
C ALA A 155 -0.35 -6.69 -2.80
N LEU A 156 -0.77 -5.53 -3.31
CA LEU A 156 0.15 -4.45 -3.65
C LEU A 156 0.86 -3.89 -2.42
N ASN A 157 0.16 -3.74 -1.29
CA ASN A 157 0.74 -3.28 -0.03
C ASN A 157 1.67 -4.32 0.60
N LEU A 158 1.35 -5.61 0.48
CA LEU A 158 2.17 -6.70 1.02
C LEU A 158 3.44 -6.97 0.20
N TYR A 159 3.32 -6.96 -1.13
CA TYR A 159 4.41 -7.38 -2.02
C TYR A 159 5.14 -6.22 -2.70
N GLY A 160 4.52 -5.04 -2.83
CA GLY A 160 5.06 -3.90 -3.57
C GLY A 160 5.02 -4.07 -5.09
N PHE A 161 5.31 -5.27 -5.58
CA PHE A 161 5.11 -5.68 -6.97
C PHE A 161 4.82 -7.19 -7.01
N VAL A 162 3.88 -7.60 -7.85
CA VAL A 162 3.33 -8.96 -7.83
C VAL A 162 3.02 -9.45 -9.23
N THR A 163 3.31 -10.73 -9.50
CA THR A 163 2.95 -11.36 -10.78
C THR A 163 1.44 -11.58 -10.85
N LEU A 164 0.86 -11.45 -12.05
CA LEU A 164 -0.55 -11.78 -12.31
C LEU A 164 -0.83 -13.26 -12.01
N LYS A 165 0.16 -14.12 -12.27
CA LYS A 165 0.14 -15.53 -11.89
C LYS A 165 -0.03 -15.72 -10.37
N HIS A 166 0.69 -14.97 -9.55
CA HIS A 166 0.57 -15.08 -8.10
C HIS A 166 -0.78 -14.55 -7.61
N LEU A 167 -1.29 -13.47 -8.20
CA LEU A 167 -2.65 -13.00 -7.91
C LEU A 167 -3.71 -14.07 -8.21
N ALA A 168 -3.57 -14.83 -9.30
CA ALA A 168 -4.43 -15.98 -9.60
C ALA A 168 -4.35 -17.07 -8.51
N VAL A 169 -3.14 -17.39 -8.03
CA VAL A 169 -2.95 -18.34 -6.91
C VAL A 169 -3.66 -17.85 -5.65
N LEU A 170 -3.60 -16.55 -5.33
CA LEU A 170 -4.30 -15.98 -4.18
C LEU A 170 -5.83 -16.02 -4.36
N LYS A 171 -6.35 -15.77 -5.57
CA LYS A 171 -7.78 -15.90 -5.87
C LYS A 171 -8.28 -17.32 -5.67
N GLU A 172 -7.54 -18.31 -6.16
CA GLU A 172 -7.84 -19.72 -5.94
C GLU A 172 -7.80 -20.05 -4.44
N ARG A 173 -6.75 -19.64 -3.74
CA ARG A 173 -6.58 -19.97 -2.32
C ARG A 173 -7.68 -19.37 -1.43
N TYR A 174 -8.00 -18.08 -1.60
CA TYR A 174 -8.87 -17.36 -0.69
C TYR A 174 -10.34 -17.45 -1.05
N PHE A 175 -10.66 -17.62 -2.35
CA PHE A 175 -12.04 -17.60 -2.83
C PHE A 175 -12.44 -18.85 -3.61
N ASN A 176 -11.51 -19.80 -3.81
CA ASN A 176 -11.73 -20.99 -4.66
C ASN A 176 -12.14 -20.62 -6.09
N VAL A 177 -11.61 -19.50 -6.60
CA VAL A 177 -11.86 -19.00 -7.96
C VAL A 177 -10.59 -19.19 -8.79
N GLN A 178 -10.70 -20.01 -9.84
CA GLN A 178 -9.65 -20.20 -10.83
C GLN A 178 -9.69 -19.04 -11.82
N MET A 179 -8.56 -18.38 -12.03
CA MET A 179 -8.41 -17.32 -13.02
C MET A 179 -7.08 -17.49 -13.76
N THR A 180 -7.09 -17.17 -15.05
CA THR A 180 -5.91 -17.00 -15.87
C THR A 180 -5.24 -15.65 -15.59
N GLU A 181 -3.99 -15.48 -16.02
CA GLU A 181 -3.28 -14.20 -15.90
C GLU A 181 -4.00 -13.06 -16.63
N ASP A 182 -4.62 -13.35 -17.77
CA ASP A 182 -5.39 -12.38 -18.56
C ASP A 182 -6.69 -12.00 -17.85
N GLU A 183 -7.42 -12.95 -17.25
CA GLU A 183 -8.63 -12.65 -16.45
C GLU A 183 -8.29 -11.81 -15.21
N ILE A 184 -7.17 -12.08 -14.54
CA ILE A 184 -6.69 -11.24 -13.43
C ILE A 184 -6.37 -9.84 -13.91
N ARG A 185 -5.73 -9.71 -15.07
CA ARG A 185 -5.40 -8.41 -15.68
C ARG A 185 -6.66 -7.61 -15.96
N GLU A 186 -7.64 -8.23 -16.60
CA GLU A 186 -8.91 -7.60 -16.96
C GLU A 186 -9.68 -7.15 -15.72
N GLU A 187 -9.81 -8.01 -14.70
CA GLU A 187 -10.48 -7.64 -13.44
C GLU A 187 -9.75 -6.51 -12.72
N LEU A 188 -8.41 -6.55 -12.65
CA LEU A 188 -7.63 -5.49 -12.02
C LEU A 188 -7.84 -4.13 -12.73
N ILE A 189 -7.83 -4.10 -14.06
CA ILE A 189 -8.05 -2.86 -14.83
C ILE A 189 -9.49 -2.37 -14.68
N ASP A 190 -10.47 -3.28 -14.61
CA ASP A 190 -11.88 -2.92 -14.42
C ASP A 190 -12.10 -2.21 -13.06
N VAL A 191 -11.54 -2.74 -11.98
CA VAL A 191 -11.76 -2.18 -10.63
C VAL A 191 -10.75 -1.10 -10.22
N MET A 192 -9.56 -1.09 -10.82
CA MET A 192 -8.45 -0.17 -10.53
C MET A 192 -7.79 0.33 -11.84
N PRO A 193 -8.51 1.07 -12.69
CA PRO A 193 -8.06 1.46 -14.03
C PRO A 193 -6.75 2.24 -14.03
N GLU A 194 -6.46 2.99 -12.97
CA GLU A 194 -5.21 3.72 -12.79
C GLU A 194 -3.95 2.83 -12.74
N TYR A 195 -4.11 1.51 -12.53
CA TYR A 195 -3.02 0.54 -12.54
C TYR A 195 -2.68 -0.01 -13.92
N GLU A 196 -3.45 0.26 -14.98
CA GLU A 196 -3.19 -0.28 -16.32
C GLU A 196 -1.75 0.02 -16.79
N ALA A 197 -1.29 1.26 -16.60
CA ALA A 197 0.06 1.69 -16.97
C ALA A 197 1.17 1.06 -16.09
N LEU A 198 0.80 0.49 -14.94
CA LEU A 198 1.71 -0.15 -13.98
C LEU A 198 1.85 -1.66 -14.22
N ILE A 199 1.06 -2.23 -15.14
CA ILE A 199 1.15 -3.64 -15.53
C ILE A 199 2.19 -3.81 -16.65
N LYS A 200 3.28 -4.54 -16.37
CA LYS A 200 4.34 -4.85 -17.33
C LYS A 200 4.87 -6.26 -17.15
N GLY A 201 5.06 -6.98 -18.26
CA GLY A 201 5.73 -8.28 -18.28
C GLY A 201 5.06 -9.36 -17.43
N GLY A 202 3.72 -9.36 -17.30
CA GLY A 202 2.98 -10.31 -16.47
C GLY A 202 2.98 -9.98 -14.97
N SER A 203 3.37 -8.76 -14.60
CA SER A 203 3.40 -8.26 -13.22
C SER A 203 2.82 -6.86 -13.11
N VAL A 204 2.36 -6.51 -11.92
CA VAL A 204 1.90 -5.16 -11.56
C VAL A 204 2.74 -4.63 -10.39
N LYS A 205 3.02 -3.33 -10.40
CA LYS A 205 3.71 -2.63 -9.30
C LYS A 205 2.79 -1.67 -8.55
N HIS A 206 3.08 -1.46 -7.28
CA HIS A 206 2.43 -0.50 -6.40
C HIS A 206 2.59 0.93 -6.96
N LYS A 207 1.58 1.79 -6.78
CA LYS A 207 1.54 3.16 -7.32
C LYS A 207 2.70 4.05 -6.87
N GLU A 208 3.19 3.87 -5.65
CA GLU A 208 4.38 4.57 -5.11
C GLU A 208 5.67 4.26 -5.89
N LEU A 209 5.70 3.17 -6.66
CA LEU A 209 6.80 2.81 -7.54
C LEU A 209 6.57 3.27 -8.99
N SER A 210 5.50 4.02 -9.28
CA SER A 210 5.12 4.45 -10.64
C SER A 210 6.27 5.09 -11.41
N ASN A 211 7.00 5.99 -10.76
CA ASN A 211 8.12 6.75 -11.33
C ASN A 211 9.47 6.00 -11.34
N ILE A 212 9.52 4.79 -10.79
CA ILE A 212 10.75 4.00 -10.72
C ILE A 212 10.74 2.97 -11.86
N ASP A 213 11.77 2.99 -12.69
CA ASP A 213 11.99 1.95 -13.69
C ASP A 213 12.66 0.75 -13.02
N ILE A 214 11.91 -0.35 -12.92
CA ILE A 214 12.30 -1.55 -12.20
C ILE A 214 12.17 -2.72 -13.16
N ASP A 215 13.21 -3.56 -13.23
CA ASP A 215 13.12 -4.86 -13.89
C ASP A 215 12.27 -5.81 -13.03
N LEU A 216 10.95 -5.73 -13.22
CA LEU A 216 9.98 -6.55 -12.49
C LEU A 216 10.22 -8.04 -12.68
N LYS A 217 10.75 -8.44 -13.85
CA LYS A 217 11.06 -9.84 -14.13
C LYS A 217 12.22 -10.28 -13.24
N ALA A 218 13.31 -9.54 -13.20
CA ALA A 218 14.45 -9.87 -12.34
C ALA A 218 14.11 -9.94 -10.84
N LEU A 219 13.12 -9.16 -10.37
CA LEU A 219 12.72 -9.17 -8.97
C LEU A 219 11.77 -10.31 -8.59
N THR A 220 10.96 -10.80 -9.53
CA THR A 220 9.91 -11.80 -9.28
C THR A 220 10.28 -13.21 -9.75
N GLU A 221 11.18 -13.33 -10.72
CA GLU A 221 11.56 -14.62 -11.31
C GLU A 221 12.31 -15.48 -10.28
N GLN A 222 11.84 -16.71 -10.05
CA GLN A 222 12.44 -17.74 -9.18
C GLN A 222 12.32 -17.54 -7.65
N LYS A 223 11.52 -16.59 -7.18
CA LYS A 223 11.25 -16.42 -5.74
C LYS A 223 9.82 -16.79 -5.41
N ASP A 224 9.64 -17.65 -4.40
CA ASP A 224 8.33 -17.89 -3.83
C ASP A 224 7.81 -16.63 -3.13
N TYR A 225 6.51 -16.42 -3.19
CA TYR A 225 5.82 -15.40 -2.43
C TYR A 225 5.43 -15.95 -1.06
N TYR A 226 5.49 -15.08 -0.05
CA TYR A 226 4.79 -15.33 1.20
C TYR A 226 3.28 -15.36 0.94
N ILE A 227 2.56 -16.31 1.54
CA ILE A 227 1.10 -16.37 1.45
C ILE A 227 0.54 -16.44 2.87
N PRO A 228 0.00 -15.33 3.41
CA PRO A 228 -0.64 -15.33 4.72
C PRO A 228 -2.00 -16.04 4.69
N GLU A 229 -2.57 -16.27 5.87
CA GLU A 229 -3.99 -16.58 5.99
C GLU A 229 -4.85 -15.37 5.59
N TYR A 230 -6.08 -15.61 5.12
CA TYR A 230 -6.91 -14.53 4.56
C TYR A 230 -7.23 -13.43 5.58
N GLU A 231 -7.38 -13.80 6.85
CA GLU A 231 -7.65 -12.87 7.94
C GLU A 231 -6.49 -11.91 8.20
N ASP A 232 -5.24 -12.34 7.95
CA ASP A 232 -4.06 -11.48 8.02
C ASP A 232 -3.88 -10.70 6.70
N TYR A 233 -4.21 -11.32 5.57
CA TYR A 233 -4.12 -10.70 4.24
C TYR A 233 -4.96 -9.42 4.13
N LYS A 234 -6.20 -9.43 4.65
CA LYS A 234 -7.09 -8.27 4.59
C LYS A 234 -6.61 -7.08 5.43
N LEU A 235 -5.72 -7.30 6.40
CA LEU A 235 -5.13 -6.20 7.18
C LEU A 235 -4.22 -5.33 6.30
N TYR A 236 -3.66 -5.89 5.22
CA TYR A 236 -2.88 -5.14 4.24
C TYR A 236 -3.71 -4.26 3.32
N THR A 237 -5.05 -4.24 3.43
CA THR A 237 -5.86 -3.19 2.78
C THR A 237 -5.47 -1.81 3.31
N GLU A 238 -5.15 -1.74 4.60
CA GLU A 238 -4.64 -0.53 5.25
C GLU A 238 -3.24 -0.21 4.72
N HIS A 239 -3.13 0.96 4.10
CA HIS A 239 -1.92 1.35 3.36
C HIS A 239 -0.66 1.30 4.23
N PHE A 240 -0.74 1.65 5.51
CA PHE A 240 0.39 1.71 6.44
C PHE A 240 0.56 0.48 7.32
N TYR A 241 -0.23 -0.57 7.12
CA TYR A 241 -0.20 -1.74 8.01
C TYR A 241 1.16 -2.46 7.99
N VAL A 242 1.66 -2.70 9.20
CA VAL A 242 2.80 -3.57 9.48
C VAL A 242 2.40 -4.46 10.66
N GLU A 243 2.75 -5.76 10.59
CA GLU A 243 2.48 -6.71 11.67
C GLU A 243 3.06 -6.19 13.00
N PRO A 244 2.27 -6.11 14.09
CA PRO A 244 2.68 -5.44 15.33
C PRO A 244 3.57 -6.35 16.20
N THR A 245 4.74 -6.74 15.68
CA THR A 245 5.74 -7.51 16.43
C THR A 245 6.34 -6.69 17.56
N GLN A 246 7.07 -7.32 18.49
CA GLN A 246 7.66 -6.61 19.61
C GLN A 246 8.71 -5.58 19.14
N GLU A 247 9.46 -5.91 18.08
CA GLU A 247 10.44 -5.04 17.44
C GLU A 247 9.78 -3.83 16.78
N ILE A 248 8.65 -4.03 16.10
CA ILE A 248 7.86 -2.94 15.52
C ILE A 248 7.31 -2.04 16.62
N LYS A 249 6.76 -2.60 17.70
CA LYS A 249 6.27 -1.83 18.85
C LYS A 249 7.36 -0.98 19.48
N HIS A 250 8.53 -1.56 19.75
CA HIS A 250 9.66 -0.81 20.30
C HIS A 250 10.13 0.32 19.39
N LEU A 251 10.14 0.10 18.07
CA LEU A 251 10.48 1.15 17.12
C LEU A 251 9.41 2.26 17.12
N VAL A 252 8.12 1.90 17.09
CA VAL A 252 7.01 2.86 17.15
C VAL A 252 7.07 3.69 18.43
N GLU A 253 7.21 3.06 19.59
CA GLU A 253 7.36 3.74 20.88
C GLU A 253 8.53 4.72 20.89
N TYR A 254 9.66 4.35 20.27
CA TYR A 254 10.82 5.21 20.17
C TYR A 254 10.60 6.39 19.21
N ILE A 255 9.95 6.16 18.06
CA ILE A 255 9.58 7.22 17.12
C ILE A 255 8.61 8.18 17.79
N GLU A 256 7.55 7.69 18.42
CA GLU A 256 6.55 8.47 19.12
C GLU A 256 7.14 9.33 20.23
N ALA A 257 8.11 8.80 20.98
CA ALA A 257 8.84 9.56 21.99
C ALA A 257 9.76 10.64 21.40
N GLY A 258 10.19 10.47 20.15
CA GLY A 258 10.98 11.45 19.41
C GLY A 258 10.15 12.48 18.63
N ILE A 259 8.83 12.29 18.51
CA ILE A 259 7.94 13.31 17.93
C ILE A 259 8.01 14.55 18.81
N THR A 260 8.24 15.72 18.20
CA THR A 260 8.30 16.97 18.96
C THR A 260 6.94 17.27 19.59
N GLU A 261 6.94 17.95 20.74
CA GLU A 261 5.76 18.17 21.59
C GLU A 261 4.55 18.67 20.77
N ASP A 262 4.80 19.52 19.76
CA ASP A 262 3.86 20.10 18.80
C ASP A 262 3.02 19.09 18.00
N PHE A 263 3.55 17.89 17.78
CA PHE A 263 2.90 16.86 16.98
C PHE A 263 2.58 15.60 17.77
N GLN A 264 2.87 15.57 19.08
CA GLN A 264 2.66 14.38 19.88
C GLN A 264 1.16 14.10 20.07
N GLY A 265 0.72 12.91 19.67
CA GLY A 265 -0.69 12.50 19.74
C GLY A 265 -1.60 13.10 18.66
N THR A 266 -1.08 13.97 17.79
CA THR A 266 -1.83 14.54 16.66
C THR A 266 -1.86 13.56 15.48
N ASP A 267 -2.73 13.82 14.50
CA ASP A 267 -2.79 13.01 13.27
C ASP A 267 -1.52 13.16 12.42
N THR A 268 -0.87 14.33 12.44
CA THR A 268 0.45 14.52 11.83
C THR A 268 1.51 13.63 12.50
N GLY A 269 1.51 13.54 13.85
CA GLY A 269 2.35 12.61 14.59
C GLY A 269 2.15 11.16 14.15
N LYS A 270 0.89 10.73 14.03
CA LYS A 270 0.53 9.38 13.52
C LYS A 270 0.99 9.18 12.08
N LEU A 271 0.83 10.19 11.22
CA LEU A 271 1.25 10.13 9.82
C LEU A 271 2.77 9.96 9.70
N ILE A 272 3.56 10.59 10.56
CA ILE A 272 5.02 10.42 10.62
C ILE A 272 5.37 8.96 10.92
N VAL A 273 4.78 8.38 11.97
CA VAL A 273 4.98 6.96 12.32
C VAL A 273 4.61 6.06 11.16
N ASN A 274 3.41 6.26 10.60
CA ASN A 274 2.89 5.51 9.46
C ASN A 274 3.81 5.58 8.24
N THR A 275 4.36 6.76 7.94
CA THR A 275 5.29 6.96 6.81
C THR A 275 6.60 6.19 7.03
N ILE A 276 7.12 6.18 8.26
CA ILE A 276 8.32 5.40 8.59
C ILE A 276 8.03 3.90 8.50
N LEU A 277 6.87 3.44 8.98
CA LEU A 277 6.44 2.05 8.87
C LEU A 277 6.25 1.60 7.42
N PHE A 278 5.69 2.45 6.57
CA PHE A 278 5.66 2.22 5.12
C PHE A 278 7.08 2.07 4.56
N GLY A 279 7.98 2.97 4.96
CA GLY A 279 9.39 2.95 4.61
C GLY A 279 10.08 1.63 4.97
N LEU A 280 9.72 0.97 6.08
CA LEU A 280 10.26 -0.35 6.44
C LEU A 280 9.98 -1.40 5.37
N ARG A 281 8.76 -1.46 4.83
CA ARG A 281 8.37 -2.50 3.85
C ARG A 281 9.00 -2.26 2.48
N ALA A 282 9.15 -0.98 2.12
CA ALA A 282 9.64 -0.55 0.81
C ALA A 282 11.18 -0.52 0.70
N ASN A 283 11.90 -0.59 1.83
CA ASN A 283 13.37 -0.47 1.86
C ASN A 283 14.04 -1.68 2.49
N GLU A 284 15.32 -1.88 2.17
CA GLU A 284 16.08 -3.02 2.67
C GLU A 284 16.99 -2.65 3.83
N THR A 285 17.46 -1.42 3.94
CA THR A 285 18.53 -1.10 4.89
C THR A 285 18.11 -0.02 5.89
N PRO A 286 18.63 -0.06 7.13
CA PRO A 286 18.43 1.04 8.07
C PRO A 286 18.83 2.39 7.48
N ALA A 287 19.92 2.43 6.70
CA ALA A 287 20.38 3.67 6.05
C ALA A 287 19.32 4.31 5.13
N GLN A 288 18.59 3.51 4.35
CA GLN A 288 17.53 4.03 3.48
C GLN A 288 16.37 4.63 4.29
N ILE A 289 15.99 3.99 5.40
CA ILE A 289 14.91 4.48 6.27
C ILE A 289 15.36 5.75 6.99
N LEU A 290 16.62 5.79 7.45
CA LEU A 290 17.19 6.97 8.10
C LEU A 290 17.21 8.18 7.15
N LEU A 291 17.41 8.01 5.84
CA LEU A 291 17.29 9.13 4.89
C LEU A 291 15.89 9.77 4.90
N HIS A 292 14.83 8.95 5.03
CA HIS A 292 13.48 9.47 5.16
C HIS A 292 13.27 10.17 6.50
N ILE A 293 13.78 9.59 7.59
CA ILE A 293 13.72 10.18 8.93
C ILE A 293 14.48 11.50 8.98
N ASP A 294 15.65 11.60 8.35
CA ASP A 294 16.47 12.82 8.32
C ASP A 294 15.73 13.98 7.68
N ASN A 295 14.94 13.71 6.63
CA ASN A 295 14.08 14.74 6.04
C ASN A 295 13.01 15.21 7.03
N VAL A 296 12.38 14.29 7.76
CA VAL A 296 11.36 14.63 8.78
C VAL A 296 11.97 15.40 9.95
N GLU A 297 13.17 15.01 10.39
CA GLU A 297 13.94 15.67 11.47
C GLU A 297 14.41 17.07 11.05
N GLN A 298 14.87 17.26 9.81
CA GLN A 298 15.25 18.57 9.27
C GLN A 298 14.09 19.57 9.24
N ASN A 299 12.85 19.08 9.10
CA ASN A 299 11.66 19.91 9.14
C ASN A 299 11.11 20.12 10.57
N GLY A 300 11.78 19.60 11.61
CA GLY A 300 11.47 19.86 13.02
C GLY A 300 10.31 19.02 13.59
N PHE A 301 9.81 18.03 12.86
CA PHE A 301 8.70 17.18 13.29
C PHE A 301 9.10 16.12 14.32
N VAL A 302 10.36 15.71 14.28
CA VAL A 302 10.94 14.71 15.19
C VAL A 302 12.33 15.14 15.60
N LYS A 303 12.79 14.62 16.73
CA LYS A 303 14.15 14.81 17.22
C LYS A 303 14.63 13.52 17.90
N PHE A 304 15.76 12.99 17.45
CA PHE A 304 16.33 11.76 18.00
C PHE A 304 17.72 12.01 18.59
N ASP A 305 17.82 11.99 19.93
CA ASP A 305 19.10 12.22 20.62
C ASP A 305 20.04 10.99 20.54
N ASP A 306 19.51 9.78 20.33
CA ASP A 306 20.29 8.52 20.26
C ASP A 306 20.13 7.84 18.91
N ARG A 307 20.93 8.29 17.94
CA ARG A 307 20.90 7.80 16.55
C ARG A 307 21.38 6.35 16.42
N GLU A 308 22.25 5.88 17.31
CA GLU A 308 22.70 4.48 17.31
C GLU A 308 21.53 3.56 17.69
N LYS A 309 20.83 3.88 18.78
CA LYS A 309 19.63 3.14 19.19
C LYS A 309 18.53 3.15 18.13
N LEU A 310 18.26 4.30 17.50
CA LEU A 310 17.30 4.36 16.39
C LEU A 310 17.68 3.39 15.27
N THR A 311 18.96 3.36 14.89
CA THR A 311 19.48 2.46 13.85
C THR A 311 19.31 0.99 14.23
N GLU A 312 19.59 0.63 15.49
CA GLU A 312 19.40 -0.72 16.02
C GLU A 312 17.93 -1.14 16.01
N LEU A 313 17.02 -0.26 16.41
CA LEU A 313 15.57 -0.51 16.41
C LEU A 313 15.05 -0.70 14.98
N ILE A 314 15.50 0.12 14.04
CA ILE A 314 15.15 -0.04 12.62
C ILE A 314 15.68 -1.38 12.09
N ALA A 315 16.92 -1.76 12.43
CA ALA A 315 17.50 -3.03 12.00
C ALA A 315 16.72 -4.23 12.57
N ALA A 316 16.30 -4.16 13.83
CA ALA A 316 15.46 -5.19 14.45
C ALA A 316 14.09 -5.29 13.78
N ALA A 317 13.43 -4.15 13.56
CA ALA A 317 12.14 -4.06 12.86
C ALA A 317 12.20 -4.63 11.44
N LEU A 318 13.25 -4.32 10.67
CA LEU A 318 13.45 -4.88 9.33
C LEU A 318 13.56 -6.41 9.31
N ASN A 319 13.98 -7.03 10.41
CA ASN A 319 14.08 -8.49 10.46
C ASN A 319 12.73 -9.18 10.58
N THR A 320 11.73 -8.49 11.14
CA THR A 320 10.39 -9.01 11.40
C THR A 320 9.31 -8.43 10.49
N ALA A 321 9.55 -7.28 9.86
CA ALA A 321 8.68 -6.72 8.86
C ALA A 321 8.68 -7.55 7.56
N ARG A 322 7.53 -7.58 6.90
CA ARG A 322 7.35 -8.14 5.55
C ARG A 322 7.94 -7.16 4.54
N LEU A 323 8.89 -7.59 3.73
CA LEU A 323 9.61 -6.71 2.81
C LEU A 323 9.20 -6.98 1.36
N TRP A 324 9.03 -5.91 0.58
CA TRP A 324 8.67 -5.99 -0.84
C TRP A 324 9.75 -6.73 -1.65
N THR A 325 11.02 -6.47 -1.37
CA THR A 325 12.14 -7.10 -2.09
C THR A 325 12.32 -8.60 -1.79
N LEU A 326 11.63 -9.08 -0.75
CA LEU A 326 11.55 -10.48 -0.34
C LEU A 326 10.18 -11.11 -0.67
N ASN A 327 9.40 -10.52 -1.59
CA ASN A 327 8.09 -11.02 -1.99
C ASN A 327 7.14 -11.25 -0.81
N GLY A 328 7.15 -10.30 0.14
CA GLY A 328 6.34 -10.36 1.35
C GLY A 328 6.89 -11.32 2.41
N HIS A 329 8.09 -11.87 2.28
CA HIS A 329 8.73 -12.59 3.40
C HIS A 329 9.39 -11.63 4.39
N THR A 330 9.55 -12.10 5.64
CA THR A 330 10.45 -11.46 6.60
C THR A 330 11.88 -11.98 6.41
N ARG A 331 12.88 -11.25 6.90
CA ARG A 331 14.27 -11.73 6.86
C ARG A 331 14.48 -12.98 7.70
N ASN A 332 13.82 -13.05 8.86
CA ASN A 332 13.91 -14.20 9.76
C ASN A 332 13.42 -15.48 9.08
N GLU A 333 12.35 -15.41 8.28
CA GLU A 333 11.87 -16.55 7.50
C GLU A 333 12.86 -17.00 6.43
N VAL A 334 13.40 -16.05 5.66
CA VAL A 334 14.38 -16.36 4.60
C VAL A 334 15.66 -16.95 5.18
N GLN A 335 16.18 -16.37 6.27
CA GLN A 335 17.36 -16.89 6.96
C GLN A 335 17.13 -18.29 7.55
N SER A 336 15.94 -18.54 8.10
CA SER A 336 15.59 -19.86 8.64
C SER A 336 15.54 -20.94 7.56
N LYS A 337 14.98 -20.63 6.38
CA LYS A 337 14.97 -21.55 5.22
C LYS A 337 16.40 -21.94 4.79
N VAL A 338 17.31 -20.97 4.69
CA VAL A 338 18.73 -21.22 4.35
C VAL A 338 19.41 -22.14 5.37
N HIS A 339 19.15 -21.97 6.67
CA HIS A 339 19.72 -22.84 7.71
C HIS A 339 19.16 -24.27 7.63
N ILE A 340 17.88 -24.44 7.31
CA ILE A 340 17.25 -25.76 7.14
C ILE A 340 17.84 -26.50 5.93
N GLU A 341 18.00 -25.83 4.79
CA GLU A 341 18.57 -26.43 3.57
C GLU A 341 20.06 -26.81 3.75
N GLN A 342 20.83 -26.00 4.46
CA GLN A 342 22.22 -26.32 4.82
C GLN A 342 22.32 -27.46 5.84
N GLY A 343 21.40 -27.53 6.80
CA GLY A 343 21.31 -28.62 7.78
C GLY A 343 20.89 -29.96 7.15
N GLN A 344 19.90 -29.95 6.25
CA GLN A 344 19.46 -31.16 5.52
C GLN A 344 20.55 -31.65 4.55
N SER A 345 21.32 -30.75 3.94
CA SER A 345 22.49 -31.09 3.12
C SER A 345 23.63 -31.73 3.93
N GLN A 346 23.76 -31.41 5.22
CA GLN A 346 24.74 -32.06 6.10
C GLN A 346 24.25 -33.43 6.62
N VAL A 347 22.95 -33.61 6.84
CA VAL A 347 22.37 -34.90 7.28
C VAL A 347 22.41 -35.94 6.15
N GLN A 348 22.22 -35.55 4.87
CA GLN A 348 22.36 -36.47 3.74
C GLN A 348 23.80 -36.92 3.44
N ARG A 349 24.83 -36.34 4.08
CA ARG A 349 26.23 -36.78 3.95
C ARG A 349 26.67 -37.83 4.98
N GLN A 350 25.80 -38.27 5.88
CA GLN A 350 26.09 -39.39 6.78
C GLN A 350 25.43 -40.68 6.26
N ALA A 351 26.11 -41.34 5.33
CA ALA A 351 25.81 -42.73 5.00
C ALA A 351 26.14 -43.64 6.21
N PRO A 352 25.34 -44.67 6.52
CA PRO A 352 25.62 -45.56 7.64
C PRO A 352 26.90 -46.38 7.39
N ALA A 353 27.72 -46.47 8.43
CA ALA A 353 28.99 -47.18 8.43
C ALA A 353 28.83 -48.64 7.95
N GLN A 354 29.38 -48.96 6.78
CA GLN A 354 29.55 -50.34 6.35
C GLN A 354 30.63 -51.01 7.20
N THR A 355 30.23 -52.11 7.84
CA THR A 355 31.08 -52.99 8.62
C THR A 355 32.19 -53.61 7.76
N VAL A 356 33.42 -53.40 8.21
CA VAL A 356 34.66 -53.89 7.59
C VAL A 356 34.72 -55.42 7.66
N LYS A 357 34.62 -56.09 6.51
CA LYS A 357 35.10 -57.48 6.35
C LYS A 357 36.50 -57.49 5.72
N LYS A 358 37.43 -58.12 6.44
CA LYS A 358 38.86 -58.29 6.12
C LYS A 358 39.09 -58.88 4.72
N LYS A 359 39.98 -58.25 3.93
CA LYS A 359 40.52 -58.80 2.67
C LYS A 359 41.63 -59.83 2.94
N LYS A 360 41.61 -60.96 2.21
CA LYS A 360 42.80 -61.79 1.92
C LYS A 360 43.55 -61.20 0.70
N PRO A 361 44.89 -61.28 0.62
CA PRO A 361 45.64 -60.72 -0.50
C PRO A 361 45.96 -61.81 -1.54
N VAL A 362 45.70 -61.56 -2.83
CA VAL A 362 46.39 -62.28 -3.92
C VAL A 362 46.67 -61.36 -5.12
N GLN A 363 47.97 -61.18 -5.32
CA GLN A 363 48.81 -60.97 -6.52
C GLN A 363 48.29 -60.33 -7.82
N VAL A 364 49.08 -59.32 -8.19
CA VAL A 364 49.31 -58.61 -9.46
C VAL A 364 49.40 -59.51 -10.70
N LYS A 365 48.79 -59.06 -11.82
CA LYS A 365 49.41 -59.16 -13.17
C LYS A 365 49.14 -57.90 -14.01
N ARG A 366 50.23 -57.30 -14.47
CA ARG A 366 50.32 -56.20 -15.45
C ARG A 366 49.81 -56.64 -16.83
N LYS A 367 49.11 -55.77 -17.56
CA LYS A 367 49.24 -55.62 -19.02
C LYS A 367 49.03 -54.17 -19.45
N THR A 368 49.65 -53.84 -20.57
CA THR A 368 50.20 -52.55 -20.97
C THR A 368 49.41 -51.92 -22.12
N LYS A 369 49.35 -50.58 -22.14
CA LYS A 369 49.26 -49.65 -23.31
C LYS A 369 48.10 -49.78 -24.32
N LYS A 370 47.38 -48.66 -24.52
CA LYS A 370 47.32 -48.00 -25.83
C LYS A 370 47.01 -46.49 -25.72
N ARG A 371 47.70 -45.73 -26.56
CA ARG A 371 47.67 -44.26 -26.75
C ARG A 371 46.35 -43.80 -27.39
N GLY A 372 45.96 -42.57 -27.06
CA GLY A 372 45.07 -41.73 -27.86
C GLY A 372 45.20 -40.27 -27.41
N LYS A 373 46.07 -39.50 -28.08
CA LYS A 373 46.11 -38.03 -28.00
C LYS A 373 44.87 -37.49 -28.71
N ASN A 374 44.25 -36.45 -28.17
CA ASN A 374 44.07 -35.21 -28.95
C ASN A 374 43.86 -34.01 -28.04
N ARG A 375 44.68 -32.99 -28.32
CA ARG A 375 44.55 -31.61 -27.87
C ARG A 375 43.41 -30.98 -28.67
N ASN A 376 42.67 -30.05 -28.07
CA ASN A 376 42.55 -28.72 -28.63
C ASN A 376 42.32 -27.68 -27.54
N VAL A 377 42.99 -26.56 -27.75
CA VAL A 377 43.17 -25.38 -26.91
C VAL A 377 42.57 -24.20 -27.69
N ALA A 378 42.21 -23.13 -26.96
CA ALA A 378 41.79 -21.80 -27.42
C ALA A 378 40.30 -21.69 -27.77
N HIS A 379 39.56 -20.68 -27.32
CA HIS A 379 39.91 -19.27 -27.35
C HIS A 379 39.40 -18.45 -26.15
N LEU A 380 40.29 -17.58 -25.65
CA LEU A 380 39.99 -16.35 -24.91
C LEU A 380 39.41 -15.29 -25.85
N ALA A 381 38.46 -14.49 -25.35
CA ALA A 381 38.34 -13.07 -25.69
C ALA A 381 37.70 -12.30 -24.52
N ARG A 382 38.55 -11.55 -23.80
CA ARG A 382 38.17 -10.38 -23.00
C ARG A 382 37.99 -9.21 -23.96
N LEU A 383 37.02 -8.34 -23.71
CA LEU A 383 37.12 -6.92 -24.06
C LEU A 383 36.47 -6.09 -22.95
N ASN A 384 37.29 -5.24 -22.36
CA ASN A 384 36.93 -4.17 -21.43
C ASN A 384 36.84 -2.86 -22.22
N LYS A 385 35.90 -2.01 -21.80
CA LYS A 385 35.91 -0.53 -21.80
C LYS A 385 36.12 0.22 -23.13
N GLN A 386 35.13 1.06 -23.46
CA GLN A 386 35.26 2.51 -23.38
C GLN A 386 33.98 3.10 -22.80
#